data_AF-A0A0C2Z5D0-F1
#
_entry.id   AF-A0A0C2Z5D0-F1
#
_cell.length_a   1.000
_cell.length_b   1.000
_cell.length_c   1.000
_cell.angle_alpha   90.00
_cell.angle_beta   90.00
_cell.angle_gamma   90.00
#
_symmetry.space_group_name_H-M   'P 1'
#
loop_
_entity.id
_entity.type
_entity.pdbx_description
1 polymer ?
#
loop_
_entity_poly.entity_id
_entity_poly.type
_entity_poly.pdbx_seq_one_letter_code
_entity_poly.pdbx_strand_id
1 'polypeptide(L)'
;HGAMFVPIILGSDKTTVSVATGNNEYYPVYISTGNVHNGMRRAHGEAVSLLGFLSIPKTDKEFESDPEFWNFRRHLFHTSLEAIFHAMCPAMSKPQI
;
A
#
# COMPACT_ATOMS: atom_id res chain seq x y z
N HIS A 1 -4.98 33.55 7.23
CA HIS A 1 -5.26 32.10 7.21
C HIS A 1 -4.00 31.40 6.71
N GLY A 2 -3.61 30.27 7.31
CA GLY A 2 -2.42 29.51 6.90
C GLY A 2 -2.85 28.20 6.25
N ALA A 3 -2.17 27.81 5.17
CA ALA A 3 -2.32 26.49 4.57
C ALA A 3 -1.05 25.68 4.86
N MET A 4 -1.19 24.36 5.06
CA MET A 4 -0.07 23.45 5.28
C MET A 4 -0.16 22.29 4.28
N PHE A 5 0.90 22.08 3.51
CA PHE A 5 1.02 20.91 2.65
C PHE A 5 1.26 19.67 3.50
N VAL A 6 0.40 18.65 3.42
CA VAL A 6 0.51 17.41 4.20
C VAL A 6 0.73 16.22 3.25
N PRO A 7 1.98 15.74 3.06
CA PRO A 7 2.24 14.60 2.19
C PRO A 7 1.71 13.30 2.82
N ILE A 8 1.22 12.40 1.97
CA ILE A 8 0.88 11.02 2.33
C ILE A 8 1.98 10.11 1.78
N ILE A 9 2.54 9.26 2.64
CA ILE A 9 3.59 8.31 2.31
C ILE A 9 3.00 6.91 2.42
N LEU A 10 3.24 6.07 1.40
CA LEU A 10 2.90 4.65 1.43
C LEU A 10 4.16 3.79 1.45
N GLY A 11 4.05 2.62 2.09
CA GLY A 11 5.04 1.56 2.02
C GLY A 11 4.37 0.21 1.92
N SER A 12 4.91 -0.69 1.10
CA SER A 12 4.40 -2.05 0.96
C SER A 12 5.55 -3.01 0.72
N ASP A 13 5.58 -4.11 1.45
CA ASP A 13 6.57 -5.17 1.31
C ASP A 13 5.92 -6.55 1.39
N LYS A 14 6.42 -7.51 0.61
CA LYS A 14 5.84 -8.86 0.53
C LYS A 14 5.93 -9.54 1.89
N THR A 15 4.80 -9.88 2.49
CA THR A 15 4.74 -10.51 3.81
C THR A 15 3.87 -11.77 3.80
N THR A 16 4.31 -12.84 4.46
CA THR A 16 3.51 -14.05 4.67
C THR A 16 2.63 -13.86 5.91
N VAL A 17 1.31 -13.85 5.74
CA VAL A 17 0.35 -13.53 6.82
C VAL A 17 -0.17 -14.78 7.54
N SER A 18 -0.07 -15.97 6.92
CA SER A 18 -0.41 -17.23 7.58
C SER A 18 0.52 -18.37 7.14
N VAL A 19 1.02 -19.12 8.13
CA VAL A 19 1.97 -20.23 7.92
C VAL A 19 1.27 -21.60 7.95
N ALA A 20 0.12 -21.72 8.63
CA ALA A 20 -0.54 -23.00 8.88
C ALA A 20 -1.63 -23.40 7.86
N THR A 21 -2.19 -22.45 7.09
CA THR A 21 -3.38 -22.68 6.25
C THR A 21 -3.19 -22.19 4.80
N GLY A 22 -2.13 -22.64 4.13
CA GLY A 22 -1.96 -22.43 2.68
C GLY A 22 -0.94 -21.38 2.24
N ASN A 23 -0.05 -20.95 3.14
CA ASN A 23 1.07 -20.05 2.83
C ASN A 23 0.60 -18.79 2.10
N ASN A 24 -0.38 -18.08 2.68
CA ASN A 24 -0.95 -16.89 2.03
C ASN A 24 -0.02 -15.69 2.22
N GLU A 25 0.48 -15.21 1.07
CA GLU A 25 1.35 -14.06 0.96
C GLU A 25 0.51 -12.86 0.51
N TYR A 26 0.75 -11.72 1.14
CA TYR A 26 0.10 -10.46 0.82
C TYR A 26 1.13 -9.34 0.77
N TYR A 27 0.75 -8.27 0.09
CA TYR A 27 1.41 -6.98 0.19
C TYR A 27 0.62 -6.10 1.18
N PRO A 28 0.96 -6.07 2.49
CA PRO A 28 0.44 -5.06 3.40
C PRO A 28 0.81 -3.66 2.90
N VAL A 29 -0.19 -2.79 2.78
CA VAL A 29 0.00 -1.38 2.45
C VAL A 29 -0.08 -0.59 3.73
N TYR A 30 1.01 0.06 4.08
CA TYR A 30 1.11 0.99 5.21
C TYR A 30 0.97 2.43 4.71
N ILE A 31 0.32 3.28 5.50
CA ILE A 31 0.10 4.69 5.22
C ILE A 31 0.59 5.56 6.38
N SER A 32 1.20 6.70 6.07
CA SER A 32 1.69 7.67 7.05
C SER A 32 1.60 9.10 6.53
N THR A 33 1.37 10.05 7.44
CA THR A 33 1.54 11.48 7.15
C THR A 33 3.01 11.86 7.17
N GLY A 34 3.54 12.40 6.09
CA GLY A 34 4.96 12.75 6.00
C GLY A 34 5.37 13.93 6.89
N ASN A 35 4.46 14.75 7.40
CA ASN A 35 4.81 15.88 8.28
C ASN A 35 4.92 15.53 9.77
N VAL A 36 4.99 14.26 10.12
CA VAL A 36 5.19 13.86 11.52
C VAL A 36 6.60 14.18 12.01
N HIS A 37 6.69 14.59 13.27
CA HIS A 37 7.95 14.88 13.95
C HIS A 37 8.84 13.63 14.01
N ASN A 38 10.16 13.81 14.00
CA ASN A 38 11.13 12.71 13.99
C ASN A 38 10.94 11.75 15.19
N GLY A 39 10.55 12.26 16.36
CA GLY A 39 10.17 11.43 17.51
C GLY A 39 9.06 10.44 17.19
N MET A 40 7.96 10.88 16.56
CA MET A 40 6.85 10.01 16.16
C MET A 40 7.23 9.07 15.00
N ARG A 41 8.09 9.52 14.08
CA ARG A 41 8.61 8.66 13.00
C ARG A 41 9.46 7.49 13.52
N ARG A 42 10.21 7.71 14.60
CA ARG A 42 11.10 6.70 15.21
C ARG A 42 10.47 5.97 16.39
N ALA A 43 9.32 6.42 16.88
CA ALA A 43 8.54 5.70 17.87
C ALA A 43 8.03 4.36 17.30
N HIS A 44 7.42 3.54 18.13
CA HIS A 44 6.91 2.21 17.79
C HIS A 44 5.68 2.22 16.85
N GLY A 45 5.76 2.92 15.71
CA GLY A 45 4.72 2.93 14.68
C GLY A 45 3.60 3.95 14.88
N GLU A 46 3.73 4.91 15.79
CA GLU A 46 2.66 5.88 16.12
C GLU A 46 2.22 6.76 14.94
N ALA A 47 3.06 6.91 13.92
CA ALA A 47 2.77 7.70 12.72
C ALA A 47 2.34 6.84 11.51
N VAL A 48 2.28 5.52 11.65
CA VAL A 48 2.05 4.58 10.54
C VAL A 48 0.80 3.75 10.83
N SER A 49 -0.11 3.65 9.86
CA SER A 49 -1.30 2.81 9.96
C SER A 49 -1.32 1.78 8.83
N LEU A 50 -1.96 0.63 9.08
CA LEU A 50 -2.20 -0.39 8.04
C LEU A 50 -3.44 0.01 7.24
N LEU A 51 -3.27 0.23 5.93
CA LEU A 51 -4.33 0.60 5.00
C LEU A 51 -5.07 -0.62 4.44
N GLY A 52 -4.36 -1.72 4.22
CA GLY A 52 -4.96 -2.96 3.74
C GLY A 52 -3.93 -4.01 3.30
N PHE A 53 -4.42 -5.15 2.84
CA PHE A 53 -3.60 -6.23 2.29
C PHE A 53 -3.95 -6.44 0.82
N LEU A 54 -2.99 -6.26 -0.07
CA LEU A 54 -3.16 -6.54 -1.49
C LEU A 54 -2.80 -7.99 -1.78
N SER A 55 -3.66 -8.67 -2.54
CA SER A 55 -3.49 -10.07 -2.90
C SER A 55 -2.29 -10.27 -3.81
N ILE A 56 -1.53 -11.33 -3.56
CA ILE A 56 -0.50 -11.82 -4.49
C ILE A 56 -1.12 -12.98 -5.26
N PRO A 57 -1.44 -12.80 -6.56
CA PRO A 57 -2.00 -13.88 -7.33
C PRO A 57 -0.94 -14.98 -7.47
N LYS A 58 -1.38 -16.22 -7.30
CA LYS A 58 -0.55 -17.42 -7.48
C LYS A 58 -0.86 -18.02 -8.85
N THR A 59 0.14 -18.61 -9.47
CA THR A 59 0.01 -19.36 -10.72
C THR A 59 0.79 -20.67 -10.58
N ASP A 60 0.60 -21.58 -11.53
CA ASP A 60 1.41 -22.80 -11.60
C ASP A 60 2.86 -22.47 -11.90
N LYS A 61 3.79 -23.29 -11.40
CA LYS A 61 5.25 -23.05 -11.50
C LYS A 61 5.73 -22.80 -12.93
N GLU A 62 5.05 -23.39 -13.91
CA GLU A 62 5.35 -23.25 -15.34
C GLU A 62 5.19 -21.81 -15.85
N PHE A 63 4.26 -21.04 -15.25
CA PHE A 63 3.95 -19.67 -15.65
C PHE A 63 4.51 -18.62 -14.67
N GLU A 64 5.25 -19.03 -13.65
CA GLU A 64 5.77 -18.10 -12.64
C GLU A 64 6.75 -17.09 -13.23
N SER A 65 7.49 -17.47 -14.29
CA SER A 65 8.42 -16.59 -15.03
C SER A 65 7.83 -16.03 -16.33
N ASP A 66 6.53 -16.19 -16.55
CA ASP A 66 5.86 -15.69 -17.74
C ASP A 66 5.75 -14.14 -17.70
N PRO A 67 6.27 -13.41 -18.71
CA PRO A 67 6.12 -11.96 -18.82
C PRO A 67 4.66 -11.47 -18.75
N GLU A 68 3.70 -12.24 -19.30
CA GLU A 68 2.28 -11.87 -19.25
C GLU A 68 1.77 -11.92 -17.81
N PHE A 69 2.12 -12.98 -17.08
CA PHE A 69 1.76 -13.11 -15.67
C PHE A 69 2.42 -12.01 -14.81
N TRP A 70 3.65 -11.62 -15.11
CA TRP A 70 4.33 -10.51 -14.42
C TRP A 70 3.67 -9.17 -14.67
N ASN A 71 3.20 -8.93 -15.90
CA ASN A 71 2.43 -7.74 -16.23
C ASN A 71 1.07 -7.74 -15.53
N PHE A 72 0.38 -8.88 -15.52
CA PHE A 72 -0.88 -9.04 -14.78
C PHE A 72 -0.69 -8.76 -13.28
N ARG A 73 0.34 -9.31 -12.64
CA ARG A 73 0.67 -9.03 -11.23
C ARG A 73 0.87 -7.54 -10.95
N ARG A 74 1.64 -6.86 -11.80
CA ARG A 74 1.87 -5.42 -11.68
C ARG A 74 0.59 -4.63 -11.89
N HIS A 75 -0.19 -4.97 -12.91
CA HIS A 75 -1.46 -4.33 -13.20
C HIS A 75 -2.43 -4.46 -12.02
N LEU A 76 -2.62 -5.67 -11.51
CA LEU A 76 -3.48 -5.93 -10.35
C LEU A 76 -3.07 -5.10 -9.13
N PHE A 77 -1.77 -5.03 -8.83
CA PHE A 77 -1.25 -4.22 -7.73
C PHE A 77 -1.57 -2.73 -7.93
N HIS A 78 -1.27 -2.18 -9.10
CA HIS A 78 -1.49 -0.76 -9.38
C HIS A 78 -2.98 -0.38 -9.44
N THR A 79 -3.83 -1.19 -10.06
CA THR A 79 -5.28 -0.94 -10.08
C THR A 79 -5.90 -1.07 -8.70
N SER A 80 -5.38 -1.96 -7.85
CA SER A 80 -5.83 -2.03 -6.45
C SER A 80 -5.47 -0.77 -5.67
N LEU A 81 -4.25 -0.23 -5.86
CA LEU A 81 -3.86 1.05 -5.26
C LEU A 81 -4.71 2.22 -5.80
N GLU A 82 -4.99 2.23 -7.10
CA GLU A 82 -5.89 3.22 -7.71
C GLU A 82 -7.29 3.19 -7.07
N ALA A 83 -7.86 2.00 -6.89
CA ALA A 83 -9.15 1.84 -6.23
C ALA A 83 -9.15 2.35 -4.79
N ILE A 84 -8.07 2.09 -4.04
CA ILE A 84 -7.90 2.63 -2.67
C ILE A 84 -7.83 4.16 -2.71
N PHE A 85 -7.05 4.73 -3.62
CA PHE A 85 -6.86 6.17 -3.72
C PHE A 85 -8.03 6.93 -4.33
N HIS A 86 -8.90 6.26 -5.07
CA HIS A 86 -10.08 6.87 -5.64
C HIS A 86 -10.96 7.55 -4.56
N ALA A 87 -11.03 6.96 -3.36
CA ALA A 87 -11.71 7.56 -2.21
C ALA A 87 -11.03 8.85 -1.69
N MET A 88 -9.72 9.00 -1.90
CA MET A 88 -8.92 10.14 -1.44
C MET A 88 -8.78 11.25 -2.50
N CYS A 89 -9.07 10.97 -3.77
CA CYS A 89 -8.98 11.94 -4.87
C CYS A 89 -9.62 13.31 -4.58
N PRO A 90 -10.86 13.40 -4.02
CA PRO A 90 -11.47 14.69 -3.74
C PRO A 90 -10.63 15.58 -2.81
N ALA A 91 -9.98 14.97 -1.81
CA ALA A 91 -9.11 15.68 -0.86
C ALA A 91 -7.73 16.04 -1.45
N MET A 92 -7.30 15.35 -2.51
CA MET A 92 -6.05 15.65 -3.22
C MET A 92 -6.22 16.77 -4.27
N SER A 93 -7.41 16.92 -4.84
CA SER A 93 -7.66 17.91 -5.91
C SER A 93 -8.06 19.29 -5.39
N LYS A 94 -8.67 19.38 -4.21
CA LYS A 94 -9.10 20.66 -3.62
C LYS A 94 -8.54 20.79 -2.20
N PRO A 95 -7.81 21.87 -1.88
CA PRO A 95 -7.36 22.10 -0.52
C PRO A 95 -8.59 22.26 0.39
N GLN A 96 -8.59 21.54 1.51
CA GLN A 96 -9.55 21.79 2.58
C GLN A 96 -9.04 23.00 3.37
N ILE A 97 -9.84 24.07 3.40
CA ILE A 97 -9.58 25.34 4.10
C ILE A 97 -10.56 25.46 5.26
#